data_AF-A0A920D137-F1
#
_entry.id   AF-A0A920D137-F1
#
_cell.length_a   1.000
_cell.length_b   1.000
_cell.length_c   1.000
_cell.angle_alpha   90.00
_cell.angle_beta   90.00
_cell.angle_gamma   90.00
#
_symmetry.space_group_name_H-M   'P 1'
#
loop_
_entity.id
_entity.type
_entity.pdbx_description
1 polymer ?
#
loop_
_entity_poly.entity_id
_entity_poly.type
_entity_poly.pdbx_seq_one_letter_code
_entity_poly.pdbx_strand_id
1 'polypeptide(L)' 'MRSNLFMLGGLSAGSVVLIHTGASGVGSAAIQLVREAGAVPLVTAGSGENRKACRFDMGAGAG' A
#
# COMPACT_ATOMS: atom_id res chain seq x y z
N MET A 1 3.77 12.15 -5.24
CA MET A 1 3.36 11.07 -4.31
C MET A 1 4.51 10.42 -3.56
N ARG A 2 5.71 10.24 -4.17
CA ARG A 2 6.92 9.76 -3.47
C ARG A 2 7.25 10.58 -2.21
N SER A 3 7.08 11.90 -2.26
CA SER A 3 7.44 12.79 -1.15
C SER A 3 6.61 12.60 0.13
N ASN A 4 5.31 12.27 0.07
CA ASN A 4 4.51 12.20 1.30
C ASN A 4 4.83 10.95 2.13
N LEU A 5 4.98 9.80 1.48
CA LEU A 5 5.26 8.54 2.17
C LEU A 5 6.67 8.54 2.79
N PHE A 6 7.65 9.07 2.06
CA PHE A 6 9.05 9.11 2.52
C PHE A 6 9.35 10.30 3.46
N MET A 7 8.82 11.50 3.19
CA MET A 7 9.14 12.69 4.01
C MET A 7 8.22 12.90 5.21
N LEU A 8 6.94 12.48 5.16
CA LEU A 8 6.00 12.65 6.28
C LEU A 8 5.82 11.37 7.10
N GLY A 9 6.03 10.19 6.50
CA GLY A 9 5.78 8.88 7.13
C GLY A 9 7.02 8.15 7.66
N GLY A 10 8.24 8.63 7.38
CA GLY A 10 9.48 7.97 7.84
C GLY A 10 9.63 6.53 7.33
N LEU A 11 9.21 6.28 6.09
CA LEU A 11 9.17 4.94 5.50
C LEU A 11 10.55 4.27 5.53
N SER A 12 10.64 3.19 6.31
CA SER A 12 11.83 2.37 6.47
C SER A 12 11.52 0.91 6.16
N ALA A 13 12.53 0.14 5.76
CA ALA A 13 12.37 -1.29 5.55
C ALA A 13 11.84 -1.96 6.84
N GLY A 14 10.87 -2.86 6.70
CA GLY A 14 10.21 -3.54 7.81
C GLY A 14 9.08 -2.75 8.50
N SER A 15 8.88 -1.47 8.16
CA SER A 15 7.73 -0.70 8.67
C SER A 15 6.41 -1.16 8.02
N VAL A 16 5.30 -0.97 8.72
CA VAL A 16 3.95 -1.27 8.20
C VAL A 16 3.26 0.03 7.83
N VAL A 17 2.64 0.07 6.66
CA VAL A 17 1.96 1.26 6.12
C VAL A 17 0.51 0.93 5.83
N LEU A 18 -0.43 1.67 6.44
CA LEU A 18 -1.85 1.58 6.10
C LEU A 18 -2.18 2.53 4.92
N ILE A 19 -2.70 1.96 3.84
CA ILE A 19 -3.11 2.65 2.62
C ILE A 19 -4.64 2.57 2.52
N HIS A 20 -5.29 3.72 2.62
CA HIS A 20 -6.73 3.80 2.40
C HIS A 20 -7.04 3.78 0.90
N THR A 21 -8.14 3.13 0.49
CA THR A 21 -8.53 2.99 -0.94
C THR A 21 -7.44 2.37 -1.83
N GLY A 22 -6.87 1.24 -1.40
CA GLY A 22 -5.71 0.60 -2.04
C GLY A 22 -5.89 0.22 -3.52
N ALA A 23 -7.13 -0.04 -3.97
CA ALA A 23 -7.41 -0.42 -5.36
C ALA A 23 -7.59 0.78 -6.31
N SER A 24 -7.49 2.03 -5.82
CA SER A 24 -7.47 3.21 -6.68
C SER A 24 -6.12 3.33 -7.41
N GLY A 25 -6.03 4.13 -8.48
CA GLY A 25 -4.75 4.36 -9.18
C GLY A 25 -3.66 4.98 -8.30
N VAL A 26 -4.06 5.77 -7.29
CA VAL A 26 -3.15 6.33 -6.28
C VAL A 26 -2.77 5.25 -5.26
N GLY A 27 -3.74 4.48 -4.78
CA GLY A 27 -3.51 3.39 -3.83
C GLY A 27 -2.59 2.31 -4.37
N SER A 28 -2.77 1.91 -5.63
CA SER A 28 -1.93 0.89 -6.28
C SER A 28 -0.48 1.34 -6.43
N ALA A 29 -0.27 2.61 -6.80
CA ALA A 29 1.06 3.22 -6.82
C ALA A 29 1.68 3.27 -5.42
N ALA A 30 0.90 3.55 -4.38
CA ALA A 30 1.39 3.51 -2.99
C ALA A 30 1.84 2.11 -2.58
N ILE A 31 1.08 1.06 -2.92
CA ILE A 31 1.42 -0.32 -2.60
C ILE A 31 2.77 -0.69 -3.21
N GLN A 32 3.00 -0.34 -4.48
CA GLN A 32 4.27 -0.63 -5.15
C GLN A 32 5.44 0.11 -4.49
N LEU A 33 5.28 1.40 -4.16
CA LEU A 33 6.32 2.18 -3.50
C LEU A 33 6.66 1.66 -2.09
N VAL A 34 5.65 1.24 -1.32
CA VAL A 34 5.87 0.63 0.01
C VAL A 34 6.68 -0.66 -0.12
N ARG A 35 6.35 -1.50 -1.11
CA ARG A 35 7.09 -2.75 -1.35
C ARG A 35 8.52 -2.51 -1.83
N GLU A 36 8.74 -1.57 -2.74
CA GLU A 36 10.09 -1.18 -3.19
C GLU A 36 10.96 -0.66 -2.04
N ALA A 37 10.34 -0.01 -1.04
CA ALA A 37 11.03 0.44 0.17
C ALA A 37 11.30 -0.69 1.19
N GLY A 38 10.90 -1.93 0.91
CA GLY A 38 11.04 -3.07 1.83
C GLY A 38 10.07 -3.01 3.02
N ALA A 39 9.02 -2.19 2.94
CA ALA A 39 7.98 -2.07 3.94
C ALA A 39 6.75 -2.94 3.58
N VAL A 40 5.82 -3.08 4.51
CA VAL A 40 4.61 -3.92 4.36
C VAL A 40 3.38 -3.03 4.17
N PRO A 41 2.73 -3.05 2.98
CA PRO A 41 1.49 -2.32 2.79
C PRO A 41 0.29 -3.10 3.32
N LEU A 42 -0.50 -2.48 4.19
CA LEU A 42 -1.84 -2.88 4.54
C LEU A 42 -2.84 -1.99 3.83
N VAL A 43 -3.90 -2.55 3.26
CA VAL A 43 -4.86 -1.76 2.47
C VAL A 43 -6.28 -1.92 2.96
N THR A 44 -7.06 -0.85 2.87
CA THR A 44 -8.52 -0.90 2.86
C THR A 44 -9.05 -0.63 1.45
N ALA A 45 -10.13 -1.29 1.05
CA ALA A 45 -10.77 -1.04 -0.25
C ALA A 45 -12.29 -1.23 -0.17
N GLY A 46 -13.00 -0.59 -1.10
CA GLY A 46 -14.47 -0.53 -1.08
C GLY A 46 -15.21 -1.85 -1.31
N SER A 47 -14.53 -2.91 -1.77
CA SER A 47 -15.15 -4.22 -2.01
C SER A 47 -14.19 -5.37 -1.67
N GLY A 48 -14.72 -6.58 -1.54
CA GLY A 48 -13.93 -7.80 -1.33
C GLY A 48 -13.02 -8.14 -2.51
N GLU A 49 -13.50 -7.97 -3.75
CA GLU A 49 -12.70 -8.14 -4.97
C GLU A 49 -11.53 -7.17 -5.03
N ASN A 50 -11.75 -5.90 -4.68
CA ASN A 50 -10.69 -4.90 -4.63
C ASN A 50 -9.59 -5.28 -3.61
N ARG A 51 -9.98 -5.84 -2.46
CA ARG A 51 -9.01 -6.36 -1.47
C ARG A 51 -8.25 -7.59 -2.00
N LYS A 52 -8.93 -8.49 -2.73
CA LYS A 52 -8.29 -9.66 -3.35
C LYS A 52 -7.27 -9.22 -4.41
N ALA A 53 -7.63 -8.29 -5.30
CA ALA A 53 -6.72 -7.75 -6.30
C ALA A 53 -5.48 -7.11 -5.66
N CYS A 54 -5.67 -6.26 -4.64
CA CYS A 54 -4.52 -5.68 -3.91
C CYS A 54 -3.63 -6.75 -3.26
N ARG A 55 -4.22 -7.84 -2.75
CA ARG A 55 -3.47 -8.91 -2.09
C ARG A 55 -2.71 -9.79 -3.06
N PHE A 56 -3.37 -10.29 -4.10
CA PHE A 56 -2.80 -11.29 -5.01
C PHE A 56 -2.00 -10.65 -6.14
N ASP A 57 -2.44 -9.51 -6.66
CA ASP A 57 -1.79 -8.89 -7.82
C ASP A 57 -0.70 -7.89 -7.39
N MET A 58 -0.83 -7.30 -6.19
CA MET A 58 0.06 -6.22 -5.74
C MET A 58 0.85 -6.54 -4.47
N GLY A 59 0.55 -7.64 -3.77
CA GLY A 59 1.29 -8.08 -2.57
C GLY A 59 0.98 -7.29 -1.30
N ALA A 60 -0.22 -6.71 -1.18
CA ALA A 60 -0.67 -6.04 0.03
C ALA A 60 -1.31 -7.00 1.05
N GLY A 61 -1.09 -6.77 2.34
CA GLY A 61 -1.93 -7.37 3.38
C GLY A 61 -3.31 -6.72 3.38
N ALA A 62 -4.39 -7.49 3.55
CA ALA A 62 -5.72 -6.89 3.75
C ALA A 62 -6.02 -6.76 5.23
N GLY A 63 -6.50 -5.55 5.60
CA GLY A 63 -7.15 -5.23 6.86
C GLY A 63 -8.60 -4.82 6.68
#